data_AF-A0A930MDX3-F1
#
_entry.id   AF-A0A930MDX3-F1
#
_cell.length_a   1.000
_cell.length_b   1.000
_cell.length_c   1.000
_cell.angle_alpha   90.00
_cell.angle_beta   90.00
_cell.angle_gamma   90.00
#
_symmetry.space_group_name_H-M   'P 1'
#
loop_
_entity.id
_entity.type
_entity.pdbx_description
1 polymer ?
#
loop_
_entity_poly.entity_id
_entity_poly.type
_entity_poly.pdbx_seq_one_letter_code
_entity_poly.pdbx_strand_id
1 'polypeptide(L)' 'AYIMARYGMNVIDNGVAVMSMHAPWEVTSKADIYEMKKGYDVFLRNA' A
#
# COMPACT_ATOMS: atom_id res chain seq x y z
N ALA A 1 0.21 8.37 6.32
CA ALA A 1 -0.88 8.36 7.33
C ALA A 1 -1.28 9.72 7.92
N TYR A 2 -0.39 10.72 8.05
CA TYR A 2 -0.60 11.90 8.91
C TYR A 2 -1.88 12.74 8.69
N ILE A 3 -2.20 13.10 7.45
CA ILE A 3 -3.29 14.07 7.16
C ILE A 3 -4.65 13.53 7.62
N MET A 4 -4.94 12.26 7.33
CA MET A 4 -6.20 11.61 7.70
C MET A 4 -6.28 11.33 9.21
N ALA A 5 -5.14 10.99 9.85
CA ALA A 5 -5.08 10.80 11.29
C ALA A 5 -5.50 12.07 12.07
N ARG A 6 -5.18 13.27 11.56
CA ARG A 6 -5.62 14.54 12.17
C ARG A 6 -7.14 14.69 12.25
N TYR A 7 -7.89 14.00 11.40
CA TYR A 7 -9.35 13.97 11.42
C TYR A 7 -9.91 12.84 12.29
N GLY A 8 -9.08 12.17 13.11
CA GLY A 8 -9.50 11.11 14.03
C GLY A 8 -9.64 9.73 13.37
N MET A 9 -9.21 9.56 12.13
CA MET A 9 -9.24 8.25 11.45
C MET A 9 -8.10 7.36 11.95
N ASN A 10 -8.39 6.08 12.19
CA ASN A 10 -7.35 5.07 12.46
C ASN A 10 -6.72 4.61 11.14
N VAL A 11 -5.45 4.91 10.95
CA VAL A 11 -4.78 4.79 9.64
C VAL A 11 -3.44 4.06 9.75
N ILE A 12 -3.10 3.35 8.69
CA ILE A 12 -1.84 2.63 8.53
C ILE A 12 -1.29 2.88 7.13
N ASP A 13 0.03 3.01 7.00
CA ASP A 13 0.70 3.07 5.70
C ASP A 13 1.01 1.64 5.23
N ASN A 14 0.57 1.29 4.02
CA ASN A 14 0.78 -0.02 3.38
C ASN A 14 1.08 0.18 1.90
N GLY A 15 2.05 -0.57 1.36
CA GLY A 15 2.50 -0.49 -0.03
C GLY A 15 3.42 -1.65 -0.40
N VAL A 16 3.69 -1.80 -1.70
CA VAL A 16 4.71 -2.73 -2.20
C VAL A 16 6.08 -2.06 -2.25
N ALA A 17 7.14 -2.86 -2.18
CA ALA A 17 8.50 -2.38 -2.40
C ALA A 17 8.70 -2.00 -3.87
N VAL A 18 9.50 -0.95 -4.09
CA VAL A 18 9.86 -0.44 -5.42
C VAL A 18 11.37 -0.28 -5.49
N MET A 19 11.98 -0.81 -6.55
CA MET A 19 13.38 -0.56 -6.90
C MET A 19 13.49 0.66 -7.80
N SER A 20 14.54 1.45 -7.59
CA SER A 20 14.79 2.72 -8.30
C SER A 20 13.68 3.74 -8.12
N MET A 21 13.13 3.84 -6.90
CA MET A 21 12.10 4.81 -6.56
C MET A 21 12.50 6.23 -6.99
N HIS A 22 11.57 6.93 -7.64
CA HIS A 22 11.73 8.24 -8.28
C HIS A 22 12.53 8.29 -9.60
N ALA A 23 12.97 7.16 -10.15
CA ALA A 23 13.56 7.13 -11.49
C ALA A 23 12.47 7.14 -12.59
N PRO A 24 12.82 7.48 -13.86
CA PRO A 24 11.88 7.34 -14.98
C PRO A 24 11.34 5.92 -15.18
N TRP A 25 12.07 4.91 -14.70
CA TRP A 25 11.70 3.50 -14.76
C TRP A 25 11.85 2.84 -13.40
N GLU A 26 10.71 2.64 -12.73
CA GLU A 26 10.60 1.93 -11.48
C GLU A 26 10.28 0.45 -11.70
N VAL A 27 10.79 -0.42 -10.84
CA VAL A 27 10.55 -1.87 -10.93
C VAL A 27 9.96 -2.39 -9.63
N THR A 28 8.90 -3.19 -9.72
CA THR A 28 8.28 -3.87 -8.58
C THR A 28 7.96 -5.32 -8.92
N SER A 29 7.81 -6.15 -7.89
CA SER A 29 7.53 -7.58 -8.02
C SER A 29 6.06 -7.84 -8.36
N LYS A 30 5.83 -8.74 -9.33
CA LYS A 30 4.45 -9.20 -9.63
C LYS A 30 3.82 -9.92 -8.45
N ALA A 31 4.61 -10.68 -7.68
CA ALA A 31 4.11 -11.38 -6.49
C ALA A 31 3.64 -10.38 -5.43
N ASP A 32 4.42 -9.32 -5.19
CA ASP A 32 4.09 -8.31 -4.19
C ASP A 32 2.82 -7.53 -4.60
N ILE A 33 2.65 -7.21 -5.89
CA ILE A 33 1.40 -6.61 -6.40
C ILE A 33 0.21 -7.52 -6.13
N TYR A 34 0.34 -8.82 -6.43
CA TYR A 34 -0.74 -9.79 -6.26
C TYR A 34 -1.15 -9.94 -4.79
N GLU A 35 -0.17 -10.06 -3.89
CA GLU A 35 -0.44 -10.17 -2.46
C GLU A 35 -0.97 -8.86 -1.86
N MET A 36 -0.50 -7.70 -2.32
CA MET A 36 -1.05 -6.41 -1.86
C MET A 36 -2.54 -6.27 -2.24
N LYS A 37 -2.92 -6.67 -3.45
CA LYS A 37 -4.33 -6.70 -3.87
C LYS A 37 -5.15 -7.60 -2.95
N LYS A 38 -4.67 -8.80 -2.65
CA LYS A 38 -5.35 -9.74 -1.74
C LYS A 38 -5.45 -9.16 -0.33
N GLY A 39 -4.39 -8.53 0.18
CA GLY A 39 -4.37 -7.88 1.49
C GLY A 39 -5.45 -6.80 1.61
N TYR A 40 -5.58 -5.93 0.60
CA TYR A 40 -6.64 -4.92 0.57
C TYR A 40 -8.04 -5.53 0.47
N ASP A 41 -8.24 -6.58 -0.33
CA ASP A 41 -9.53 -7.28 -0.43
C ASP A 41 -9.95 -7.88 0.92
N VAL A 42 -9.03 -8.52 1.64
CA VAL A 42 -9.31 -9.05 2.99
C VAL A 42 -9.56 -7.92 3.98
N PHE A 43 -8.77 -6.84 3.93
CA PHE A 43 -8.97 -5.68 4.81
C PHE A 43 -10.38 -5.09 4.63
N LEU A 44 -10.82 -4.85 3.40
CA LEU A 44 -12.14 -4.27 3.12
C LEU A 44 -13.31 -5.19 3.50
N ARG A 45 -13.13 -6.52 3.44
CA ARG A 45 -14.17 -7.48 3.85
C ARG A 45 -14.32 -7.62 5.35
N ASN A 46 -13.28 -7.31 6.12
CA ASN A 46 -13.25 -7.43 7.59
C ASN A 46 -13.09 -6.08 8.29
N ALA A 47 -13.24 -4.98 7.55
CA ALA A 47 -13.17 -3.61 8.06
C ALA A 47 -14.46 -3.20 8.77
#